data_AF-A0A812SSE1-F1
#
_entry.id   AF-A0A812SSE1-F1
#
_cell.length_a   1.000
_cell.length_b   1.000
_cell.length_c   1.000
_cell.angle_alpha   90.00
_cell.angle_beta   90.00
_cell.angle_gamma   90.00
#
_symmetry.space_group_name_H-M   'P 1'
#
loop_
_entity.id
_entity.type
_entity.pdbx_description
1 polymer ?
#
loop_
_entity_poly.entity_id
_entity_poly.type
_entity_poly.pdbx_seq_one_letter_code
_entity_poly.pdbx_strand_id
1 'polypeptide(L)'
;MLRWMTTLTFSEKYMFFELFSGEGAVTRVWHQHGYATASYDLLYGDPMDFLSSKGYSIALWTVLNECVDAMNMIGPACGSWGIPARATSMRSTINPYGRVGIECVDANNCLVSRLVLLILLMMAKHTQWVVEQPSQSLLPKHHRWDWLVNRIAYVYQQSLWMMLHGAPSPKPTLLMSPMRTIYMLDLGVLTKSEREARTSLKTTRIVASI
;
A
#
# COMPACT_ATOMS: atom_id res chain seq x y z
N MET A 1 12.16 -20.14 -2.46
CA MET A 1 11.80 -20.53 -1.08
C MET A 1 10.72 -19.56 -0.62
N LEU A 2 9.44 -19.96 -0.72
CA LEU A 2 8.29 -19.16 -0.31
C LEU A 2 8.31 -18.99 1.21
N ARG A 3 8.44 -17.74 1.68
CA ARG A 3 8.69 -17.31 3.07
C ARG A 3 7.46 -17.37 3.97
N TRP A 4 6.58 -18.35 3.77
CA TRP A 4 5.28 -18.37 4.46
C TRP A 4 5.33 -18.90 5.90
N MET A 5 6.41 -19.59 6.31
CA MET A 5 6.31 -20.55 7.42
C MET A 5 7.28 -20.39 8.60
N THR A 6 8.18 -19.41 8.65
CA THR A 6 9.06 -19.27 9.83
C THR A 6 8.57 -18.30 10.90
N THR A 7 7.44 -17.62 10.73
CA THR A 7 7.01 -16.56 11.68
C THR A 7 5.50 -16.45 11.92
N LEU A 8 4.65 -17.34 11.41
CA LEU A 8 3.29 -17.46 11.93
C LEU A 8 3.25 -18.44 13.10
N THR A 9 3.96 -18.12 14.18
CA THR A 9 3.69 -18.84 15.43
C THR A 9 2.46 -18.20 16.08
N PHE A 10 1.46 -19.02 16.39
CA PHE A 10 0.22 -18.55 17.03
C PHE A 10 0.45 -17.96 18.44
N SER A 11 1.68 -18.05 18.95
CA SER A 11 2.15 -17.49 20.22
C SER A 11 2.86 -16.14 20.08
N GLU A 12 3.42 -15.81 18.92
CA GLU A 12 4.18 -14.57 18.74
C GLU A 12 3.26 -13.38 18.47
N LYS A 13 3.69 -12.23 18.98
CA LYS A 13 3.07 -10.94 18.66
C LYS A 13 3.87 -10.25 17.56
N TYR A 14 3.18 -9.78 16.53
CA TYR A 14 3.81 -9.06 15.42
C TYR A 14 4.10 -7.61 15.81
N MET A 15 5.30 -7.15 15.44
CA MET A 15 5.72 -5.76 15.59
C MET A 15 5.60 -4.99 14.26
N PHE A 16 5.62 -5.71 13.13
CA PHE A 16 5.47 -5.11 11.81
C PHE A 16 4.62 -5.98 10.90
N PHE A 17 3.70 -5.37 10.17
CA PHE A 17 2.87 -6.03 9.18
C PHE A 17 2.90 -5.27 7.85
N GLU A 18 3.34 -5.94 6.78
CA GLU A 18 3.28 -5.43 5.41
C GLU A 18 2.09 -6.05 4.67
N LEU A 19 1.06 -5.25 4.44
CA LEU A 19 -0.13 -5.62 3.69
C LEU A 19 0.00 -5.18 2.23
N PHE A 20 -0.22 -6.11 1.29
CA PHE A 20 0.11 -5.99 -0.13
C PHE A 20 1.63 -5.88 -0.36
N SER A 21 2.37 -6.80 0.25
CA SER A 21 3.83 -6.75 0.33
C SER A 21 4.55 -7.03 -0.98
N GLY A 22 3.87 -7.56 -1.99
CA GLY A 22 4.47 -8.06 -3.23
C GLY A 22 5.60 -9.04 -2.91
N GLU A 23 6.83 -8.68 -3.26
CA GLU A 23 8.03 -9.46 -2.94
C GLU A 23 8.45 -9.39 -1.46
N GLY A 24 7.80 -8.58 -0.62
CA GLY A 24 8.08 -8.45 0.82
C GLY A 24 9.36 -7.67 1.12
N ALA A 25 9.71 -6.68 0.28
CA ALA A 25 10.97 -5.97 0.40
C ALA A 25 11.10 -5.19 1.73
N VAL A 26 10.02 -4.58 2.21
CA VAL A 26 10.04 -3.83 3.47
C VAL A 26 10.07 -4.79 4.65
N THR A 27 9.24 -5.84 4.64
CA THR A 27 9.23 -6.89 5.66
C THR A 27 10.61 -7.49 5.86
N ARG A 28 11.36 -7.74 4.78
CA ARG A 28 12.74 -8.24 4.87
C ARG A 28 13.65 -7.35 5.70
N VAL A 29 13.58 -6.04 5.47
CA VAL A 29 14.41 -5.07 6.18
C VAL A 29 14.07 -5.08 7.67
N TRP A 30 12.78 -5.05 8.02
CA TRP A 30 12.34 -5.10 9.42
C TRP A 30 12.76 -6.40 10.10
N HIS A 31 12.57 -7.53 9.42
CA HIS A 31 12.99 -8.82 9.96
C HIS A 31 14.51 -8.89 10.20
N GLN A 32 15.32 -8.34 9.29
CA GLN A 32 16.79 -8.26 9.46
C GLN A 32 17.21 -7.40 10.67
N HIS A 33 16.37 -6.46 11.11
CA HIS A 33 16.59 -5.66 12.32
C HIS A 33 16.05 -6.35 13.59
N GLY A 34 15.63 -7.62 13.50
CA GLY A 34 15.19 -8.42 14.65
C GLY A 34 13.72 -8.25 15.03
N TYR A 35 12.93 -7.56 14.22
CA TYR A 35 11.50 -7.41 14.48
C TYR A 35 10.73 -8.69 14.12
N ALA A 36 9.71 -9.01 14.93
CA ALA A 36 8.70 -10.01 14.58
C ALA A 36 7.79 -9.43 13.49
N THR A 37 7.77 -10.05 12.32
CA THR A 37 7.14 -9.47 11.13
C THR A 37 6.15 -10.42 10.47
N ALA A 38 5.08 -9.88 9.91
CA ALA A 38 4.18 -10.57 9.00
C ALA A 38 4.17 -9.87 7.63
N SER A 39 3.97 -10.65 6.56
CA SER A 39 3.77 -10.13 5.21
C SER A 39 2.55 -10.80 4.59
N TYR A 40 1.79 -10.03 3.82
CA TYR A 40 0.56 -10.50 3.18
C TYR A 40 0.50 -10.01 1.74
N ASP A 41 0.39 -10.94 0.81
CA ASP A 41 0.18 -10.62 -0.60
C ASP A 41 -0.51 -11.77 -1.34
N LEU A 42 -1.33 -11.43 -2.34
CA LEU A 42 -1.96 -12.41 -3.23
C LEU A 42 -0.92 -13.29 -3.95
N LEU A 43 0.29 -12.79 -4.20
CA LEU A 43 1.40 -13.56 -4.76
C LEU A 43 1.81 -14.77 -3.92
N TYR A 44 1.42 -14.82 -2.63
CA TYR A 44 1.70 -15.96 -1.75
C TYR A 44 0.65 -17.07 -1.87
N GLY A 45 -0.40 -16.86 -2.67
CA GLY A 45 -1.44 -17.83 -3.01
C GLY A 45 -2.83 -17.39 -2.59
N ASP A 46 -3.84 -18.12 -3.09
CA ASP A 46 -5.27 -17.84 -2.87
C ASP A 46 -5.69 -17.60 -1.41
N PRO A 47 -5.10 -18.28 -0.39
CA PRO A 47 -5.41 -17.96 1.01
C PRO A 47 -5.12 -16.50 1.40
N MET A 48 -4.30 -15.78 0.64
CA MET A 48 -3.98 -14.37 0.84
C MET A 48 -4.71 -13.42 -0.12
N ASP A 49 -5.82 -13.85 -0.71
CA ASP A 49 -6.68 -12.92 -1.43
C ASP A 49 -7.44 -12.01 -0.45
N PHE A 50 -7.02 -10.75 -0.37
CA PHE A 50 -7.65 -9.71 0.47
C PHE A 50 -9.11 -9.45 0.13
N LEU A 51 -9.55 -9.79 -1.10
CA LEU A 51 -10.94 -9.65 -1.56
C LEU A 51 -11.79 -10.88 -1.25
N SER A 52 -11.17 -12.02 -0.96
CA SER A 52 -11.87 -13.19 -0.44
C SER A 52 -12.17 -13.04 1.05
N SER A 53 -13.25 -13.63 1.55
CA SER A 53 -13.55 -13.62 2.99
C SER A 53 -12.48 -14.37 3.81
N LYS A 54 -11.89 -15.43 3.22
CA LYS A 54 -10.85 -16.24 3.85
C LYS A 54 -9.56 -15.44 4.04
N GLY A 55 -9.06 -14.80 2.98
CA GLY A 55 -7.85 -13.97 3.07
C GLY A 55 -8.04 -12.73 3.92
N TYR A 56 -9.20 -12.07 3.83
CA TYR A 56 -9.50 -10.95 4.73
C TYR A 56 -9.53 -11.37 6.21
N SER A 57 -10.02 -12.57 6.52
CA SER A 57 -9.98 -13.11 7.89
C SER A 57 -8.54 -13.33 8.38
N ILE A 58 -7.63 -13.72 7.49
CA ILE A 58 -6.19 -13.83 7.82
C ILE A 58 -5.59 -12.45 8.09
N ALA A 59 -5.89 -11.44 7.27
CA ALA A 59 -5.43 -10.06 7.52
C ALA A 59 -5.95 -9.51 8.86
N LEU A 60 -7.23 -9.75 9.19
CA LEU A 60 -7.80 -9.39 10.49
C LEU A 60 -7.09 -10.12 11.63
N TRP A 61 -6.87 -11.43 11.49
CA TRP A 61 -6.19 -12.24 12.49
C TRP A 61 -4.75 -11.75 12.74
N THR A 62 -4.03 -11.35 11.69
CA THR A 62 -2.67 -10.79 11.84
C THR A 62 -2.70 -9.52 12.71
N VAL A 63 -3.60 -8.58 12.41
CA VAL A 63 -3.75 -7.33 13.20
C VAL A 63 -4.16 -7.62 14.65
N LEU A 64 -5.03 -8.61 14.89
CA LEU A 64 -5.41 -9.02 16.24
C LEU A 64 -4.22 -9.62 17.03
N ASN A 65 -3.21 -10.14 16.34
CA ASN A 65 -1.99 -10.69 16.91
C ASN A 65 -0.82 -9.71 16.91
N GLU A 66 -1.04 -8.44 16.59
CA GLU A 66 -0.02 -7.41 16.77
C GLU A 66 0.17 -7.03 18.25
N CYS A 67 1.41 -6.68 18.60
CA CYS A 67 1.70 -6.01 19.87
C CYS A 67 1.12 -4.59 19.88
N VAL A 68 1.09 -3.95 21.05
CA VAL A 68 0.80 -2.51 21.13
C VAL A 68 1.87 -1.75 20.33
N ASP A 69 1.47 -0.68 19.65
CA ASP A 69 2.33 0.15 18.81
C ASP A 69 2.99 -0.55 17.61
N ALA A 70 2.51 -1.74 17.22
CA ALA A 70 2.96 -2.39 15.98
C ALA A 70 2.76 -1.47 14.77
N MET A 71 3.64 -1.59 13.78
CA MET A 71 3.63 -0.74 12.59
C MET A 71 3.09 -1.49 11.37
N ASN A 72 2.11 -0.90 10.70
CA ASN A 72 1.47 -1.44 9.51
C ASN A 72 1.86 -0.63 8.26
N MET A 73 2.52 -1.26 7.29
CA MET A 73 2.77 -0.71 5.97
C MET A 73 1.77 -1.29 4.98
N ILE A 74 1.02 -0.45 4.27
CA ILE A 74 -0.07 -0.89 3.41
C ILE A 74 0.11 -0.30 2.01
N GLY A 75 0.34 -1.15 1.01
CA GLY A 75 0.52 -0.75 -0.40
C GLY A 75 -0.59 -1.25 -1.32
N PRO A 76 -1.86 -0.83 -1.14
CA PRO A 76 -2.97 -1.43 -1.88
C PRO A 76 -2.86 -1.21 -3.38
N ALA A 77 -3.38 -2.18 -4.15
CA ALA A 77 -3.33 -2.13 -5.61
C ALA A 77 -3.89 -0.81 -6.16
N CYS A 78 -3.06 -0.04 -6.86
CA CYS A 78 -3.42 1.27 -7.41
C CYS A 78 -4.09 1.22 -8.80
N GLY A 79 -4.37 0.00 -9.31
CA GLY A 79 -4.72 -0.26 -10.71
C GLY A 79 -5.83 0.64 -11.26
N SER A 80 -7.08 0.47 -10.79
CA SER A 80 -8.21 1.28 -11.28
C SER A 80 -8.19 2.75 -10.81
N TRP A 81 -7.30 3.09 -9.86
CA TRP A 81 -7.17 4.40 -9.24
C TRP A 81 -6.18 5.33 -9.95
N GLY A 82 -5.23 4.75 -10.69
CA GLY A 82 -4.17 5.47 -11.38
C GLY A 82 -4.60 6.11 -12.71
N ILE A 83 -3.78 7.03 -13.21
CA ILE A 83 -3.98 7.73 -14.49
C ILE A 83 -4.23 6.75 -15.66
N PRO A 84 -3.43 5.68 -15.86
CA PRO A 84 -3.59 4.81 -17.03
C PRO A 84 -4.97 4.14 -17.12
N ALA A 85 -5.62 3.91 -15.98
CA ALA A 85 -6.91 3.24 -15.94
C ALA A 85 -8.10 4.21 -16.00
N ARG A 86 -7.91 5.54 -15.96
CA ARG A 86 -9.04 6.49 -15.83
C ARG A 86 -10.04 6.43 -16.97
N ALA A 87 -9.59 6.19 -18.21
CA ALA A 87 -10.48 6.06 -19.35
C ALA A 87 -11.42 4.85 -19.21
N THR A 88 -10.88 3.73 -18.75
CA THR A 88 -11.63 2.48 -18.57
C THR A 88 -12.47 2.49 -17.29
N SER A 89 -11.87 2.93 -16.18
CA SER A 89 -12.52 2.95 -14.87
C SER A 89 -13.54 4.07 -14.73
N MET A 90 -13.49 5.11 -15.58
CA MET A 90 -14.31 6.32 -15.52
C MET A 90 -14.30 7.00 -14.14
N ARG A 91 -13.25 6.76 -13.34
CA ARG A 91 -13.08 7.41 -12.04
C ARG A 91 -12.65 8.85 -12.22
N SER A 92 -13.25 9.72 -11.41
CA SER A 92 -12.87 11.13 -11.30
C SER A 92 -13.06 11.59 -9.85
N THR A 93 -12.69 12.85 -9.55
CA THR A 93 -12.92 13.42 -8.22
C THR A 93 -14.41 13.45 -7.86
N ILE A 94 -15.29 13.68 -8.84
CA ILE A 94 -16.75 13.73 -8.64
C ILE A 94 -17.42 12.36 -8.80
N ASN A 95 -16.77 11.42 -9.49
CA ASN A 95 -17.20 10.03 -9.59
C ASN A 95 -16.11 9.09 -9.07
N PRO A 96 -15.85 9.06 -7.75
CA PRO A 96 -14.76 8.27 -7.20
C PRO A 96 -15.02 6.77 -7.29
N TYR A 97 -16.29 6.33 -7.41
CA TYR A 97 -16.66 4.93 -7.60
C TYR A 97 -16.41 4.41 -9.01
N GLY A 98 -16.26 5.30 -10.00
CA GLY A 98 -16.02 4.94 -11.38
C GLY A 98 -17.24 4.29 -12.04
N ARG A 99 -16.98 3.50 -13.07
CA ARG A 99 -17.98 2.69 -13.78
C ARG A 99 -18.14 1.34 -13.07
N VAL A 100 -19.12 1.28 -12.17
CA VAL A 100 -19.54 0.07 -11.47
C VAL A 100 -19.97 -1.01 -12.48
N GLY A 101 -19.71 -2.28 -12.16
CA GLY A 101 -19.96 -3.44 -13.03
C GLY A 101 -18.74 -3.85 -13.86
N ILE A 102 -17.66 -3.05 -13.85
CA ILE A 102 -16.35 -3.50 -14.32
C ILE A 102 -15.65 -4.19 -13.15
N GLU A 103 -15.27 -5.45 -13.33
CA GLU A 103 -14.67 -6.28 -12.28
C GLU A 103 -13.55 -5.58 -11.51
N CYS A 104 -12.59 -4.96 -12.21
CA CYS A 104 -11.47 -4.26 -11.57
C CYS A 104 -11.89 -2.99 -10.81
N VAL A 105 -13.01 -2.37 -11.17
CA VAL A 105 -13.57 -1.20 -10.47
C VAL A 105 -14.28 -1.67 -9.20
N ASP A 106 -15.12 -2.69 -9.31
CA ASP A 106 -15.89 -3.24 -8.19
C ASP A 106 -14.98 -3.88 -7.14
N ALA A 107 -13.99 -4.67 -7.59
CA ALA A 107 -12.95 -5.25 -6.75
C ALA A 107 -12.21 -4.17 -5.95
N ASN A 108 -11.83 -3.06 -6.59
CA ASN A 108 -11.13 -1.96 -5.92
C ASN A 108 -12.03 -1.15 -4.97
N ASN A 109 -13.33 -0.98 -5.29
CA ASN A 109 -14.29 -0.36 -4.35
C ASN A 109 -14.46 -1.23 -3.09
N CYS A 110 -14.53 -2.55 -3.26
CA CYS A 110 -14.53 -3.52 -2.16
C CYS A 110 -13.22 -3.44 -1.36
N LEU A 111 -12.08 -3.40 -2.04
CA LEU A 111 -10.75 -3.28 -1.43
C LEU A 111 -10.69 -2.09 -0.47
N VAL A 112 -11.08 -0.90 -0.93
CA VAL A 112 -11.02 0.30 -0.07
C VAL A 112 -11.97 0.19 1.12
N SER A 113 -13.16 -0.40 0.93
CA SER A 113 -14.10 -0.62 2.04
C SER A 113 -13.51 -1.54 3.11
N ARG A 114 -12.88 -2.65 2.70
CA ARG A 114 -12.19 -3.60 3.59
C ARG A 114 -10.96 -3.00 4.25
N LEU A 115 -10.20 -2.21 3.50
CA LEU A 115 -9.04 -1.49 4.00
C LEU A 115 -9.43 -0.51 5.11
N VAL A 116 -10.48 0.30 4.90
CA VAL A 116 -10.96 1.23 5.92
C VAL A 116 -11.40 0.48 7.18
N LEU A 117 -12.13 -0.63 7.05
CA LEU A 117 -12.51 -1.47 8.20
C LEU A 117 -11.29 -2.03 8.94
N LEU A 118 -10.26 -2.48 8.21
CA LEU A 118 -9.04 -2.98 8.81
C LEU A 118 -8.26 -1.87 9.54
N ILE A 119 -8.21 -0.66 8.98
CA ILE A 119 -7.59 0.51 9.62
C ILE A 119 -8.33 0.88 10.92
N LEU A 120 -9.66 0.81 10.95
CA LEU A 120 -10.42 1.03 12.18
C LEU A 120 -10.03 0.01 13.26
N LEU A 121 -9.80 -1.25 12.88
CA LEU A 121 -9.32 -2.27 13.80
C LEU A 121 -7.89 -1.97 14.30
N MET A 122 -6.96 -1.58 13.41
CA MET A 122 -5.60 -1.17 13.78
C MET A 122 -5.64 -0.02 14.80
N MET A 123 -6.45 1.00 14.55
CA MET A 123 -6.65 2.12 15.49
C MET A 123 -7.20 1.66 16.84
N ALA A 124 -8.21 0.78 16.85
CA ALA A 124 -8.77 0.22 18.08
C ALA A 124 -7.76 -0.65 18.85
N LYS A 125 -6.80 -1.25 18.14
CA LYS A 125 -5.71 -2.05 18.71
C LYS A 125 -4.51 -1.22 19.19
N HIS A 126 -4.58 0.10 19.06
CA HIS A 126 -3.47 1.03 19.31
C HIS A 126 -2.23 0.69 18.49
N THR A 127 -2.41 0.33 17.21
CA THR A 127 -1.31 0.12 16.26
C THR A 127 -1.22 1.27 15.27
N GLN A 128 -0.02 1.46 14.73
CA GLN A 128 0.29 2.51 13.77
C GLN A 128 0.12 1.98 12.35
N TRP A 129 -0.21 2.87 11.42
CA TRP A 129 -0.35 2.51 10.01
C TRP A 129 0.14 3.60 9.07
N VAL A 130 0.61 3.20 7.90
CA VAL A 130 0.86 4.08 6.76
C VAL A 130 0.33 3.41 5.49
N VAL A 131 -0.45 4.17 4.72
CA VAL A 131 -0.93 3.75 3.40
C VAL A 131 -0.10 4.45 2.33
N GLU A 132 0.51 3.65 1.45
CA GLU A 132 1.23 4.09 0.26
C GLU A 132 0.31 4.07 -0.97
N GLN A 133 0.34 5.15 -1.74
CA GLN A 133 -0.29 5.20 -3.06
C GLN A 133 0.55 6.04 -4.02
N PRO A 134 0.45 5.83 -5.34
CA PRO A 134 0.96 6.81 -6.31
C PRO A 134 0.33 8.19 -6.06
N SER A 135 1.10 9.28 -6.21
CA SER A 135 0.59 10.63 -5.91
C SER A 135 -0.62 11.08 -6.73
N GLN A 136 -0.87 10.43 -7.87
CA GLN A 136 -2.00 10.72 -8.77
C GLN A 136 -3.19 9.78 -8.59
N SER A 137 -3.13 8.90 -7.57
CA SER A 137 -4.20 7.96 -7.23
C SER A 137 -5.47 8.69 -6.81
N LEU A 138 -6.62 8.19 -7.27
CA LEU A 138 -7.93 8.64 -6.81
C LEU A 138 -8.44 7.91 -5.56
N LEU A 139 -7.68 6.95 -5.01
CA LEU A 139 -8.06 6.22 -3.79
C LEU A 139 -8.43 7.17 -2.63
N PRO A 140 -7.68 8.27 -2.35
CA PRO A 140 -8.03 9.18 -1.26
C PRO A 140 -9.35 9.93 -1.47
N LYS A 141 -9.93 9.89 -2.68
CA LYS A 141 -11.23 10.49 -3.01
C LYS A 141 -12.39 9.50 -2.84
N HIS A 142 -12.13 8.24 -2.56
CA HIS A 142 -13.18 7.26 -2.30
C HIS A 142 -13.95 7.61 -1.03
N HIS A 143 -15.28 7.58 -1.07
CA HIS A 143 -16.11 8.07 0.04
C HIS A 143 -15.86 7.38 1.38
N ARG A 144 -15.47 6.09 1.38
CA ARG A 144 -15.10 5.39 2.63
C ARG A 144 -13.80 5.92 3.22
N TRP A 145 -12.83 6.25 2.37
CA TRP A 145 -11.59 6.87 2.80
C TRP A 145 -11.85 8.29 3.29
N ASP A 146 -12.63 9.07 2.52
CA ASP A 146 -13.04 10.43 2.89
C ASP A 146 -13.74 10.46 4.25
N TRP A 147 -14.66 9.52 4.51
CA TRP A 147 -15.30 9.37 5.81
C TRP A 147 -14.29 9.09 6.94
N LEU A 148 -13.34 8.17 6.73
CA LEU A 148 -12.31 7.86 7.72
C LEU A 148 -11.52 9.12 8.10
N VAL A 149 -11.01 9.85 7.10
CA VAL A 149 -10.12 11.01 7.33
C VAL A 149 -10.84 12.27 7.81
N ASN A 150 -12.13 12.42 7.48
CA ASN A 150 -12.89 13.62 7.85
C ASN A 150 -13.72 13.43 9.13
N ARG A 151 -14.00 12.19 9.55
CA ARG A 151 -14.92 11.91 10.67
C ARG A 151 -14.30 11.13 11.81
N ILE A 152 -13.25 10.35 11.56
CA ILE A 152 -12.70 9.43 12.57
C ILE A 152 -11.31 9.83 13.00
N ALA A 153 -10.40 10.08 12.05
CA ALA A 153 -9.00 10.31 12.35
C ALA A 153 -8.44 11.46 11.51
N TYR A 154 -7.63 12.32 12.11
CA TYR A 154 -6.81 13.23 11.35
C TYR A 154 -5.68 12.45 10.67
N VAL A 155 -5.59 12.53 9.34
CA VAL A 155 -4.60 11.80 8.54
C VAL A 155 -3.68 12.77 7.82
N TYR A 156 -2.40 12.75 8.19
CA TYR A 156 -1.35 13.49 7.51
C TYR A 156 -1.08 12.88 6.14
N GLN A 157 -0.69 13.73 5.19
CA GLN A 157 -0.30 13.34 3.86
C GLN A 157 1.10 13.87 3.56
N GLN A 158 1.98 13.00 3.08
CA GLN A 158 3.31 13.40 2.64
C GLN A 158 3.59 12.84 1.24
N SER A 159 4.01 13.71 0.33
CA SER A 159 4.49 13.27 -0.98
C SER A 159 6.01 13.07 -0.94
N LEU A 160 6.50 12.04 -1.61
CA LEU A 160 7.93 11.77 -1.73
C LEU A 160 8.28 11.16 -3.09
N TRP A 161 9.55 11.21 -3.44
CA TRP A 161 10.10 10.51 -4.59
C TRP A 161 10.76 9.22 -4.15
N MET A 162 10.22 8.07 -4.56
CA MET A 162 10.79 6.76 -4.19
C MET A 162 12.25 6.60 -4.63
N MET A 163 12.65 7.27 -5.70
CA MET A 163 14.03 7.26 -6.19
C MET A 163 15.03 7.89 -5.22
N LEU A 164 14.60 8.87 -4.40
CA LEU A 164 15.45 9.44 -3.36
C LEU A 164 15.69 8.42 -2.22
N HIS A 165 14.76 7.46 -2.06
CA HIS A 165 14.86 6.31 -1.17
C HIS A 165 15.48 5.07 -1.83
N GLY A 166 16.14 5.24 -2.98
CA GLY A 166 16.88 4.16 -3.66
C GLY A 166 16.06 3.31 -4.64
N ALA A 167 14.79 3.64 -4.90
CA ALA A 167 14.03 2.95 -5.94
C ALA A 167 14.59 3.24 -7.35
N PRO A 168 14.52 2.28 -8.30
CA PRO A 168 15.10 2.45 -9.63
C PRO A 168 14.33 3.42 -10.52
N SER A 169 13.07 3.74 -10.17
CA SER A 169 12.20 4.59 -10.98
C SER A 169 11.79 5.85 -10.22
N PRO A 170 11.64 7.00 -10.90
CA PRO A 170 11.20 8.25 -10.30
C PRO A 170 9.69 8.22 -10.08
N LYS A 171 9.22 7.36 -9.18
CA LYS A 171 7.80 7.22 -8.85
C LYS A 171 7.42 8.22 -7.75
N PRO A 172 6.62 9.25 -8.06
CA PRO A 172 6.05 10.10 -7.03
C PRO A 172 5.00 9.31 -6.25
N THR A 173 5.13 9.35 -4.94
CA THR A 173 4.36 8.54 -3.99
C THR A 173 3.76 9.43 -2.93
N LEU A 174 2.53 9.11 -2.52
CA LEU A 174 1.79 9.72 -1.44
C LEU A 174 1.71 8.71 -0.28
N LEU A 175 2.19 9.14 0.88
CA LEU A 175 2.00 8.45 2.14
C LEU A 175 0.87 9.10 2.92
N MET A 176 0.05 8.27 3.56
CA MET A 176 -1.06 8.71 4.40
C MET A 176 -1.00 7.99 5.74
N SER A 177 -1.03 8.72 6.85
CA SER A 177 -0.93 8.15 8.21
C SER A 177 -1.45 9.13 9.27
N PRO A 178 -1.96 8.66 10.43
CA PRO A 178 -2.18 9.53 11.59
C PRO A 178 -0.87 10.00 12.22
N MET A 179 0.25 9.36 11.90
CA MET A 179 1.56 9.75 12.39
C MET A 179 2.06 10.97 11.62
N ARG A 180 2.31 12.06 12.34
CA ARG A 180 2.92 13.26 11.74
C ARG A 180 4.31 12.96 11.18
N THR A 181 5.07 12.08 11.83
CA THR A 181 6.47 11.74 11.48
C THR A 181 6.69 11.23 10.06
N ILE A 182 5.64 10.93 9.29
CA ILE A 182 5.76 10.64 7.86
C ILE A 182 6.40 11.79 7.08
N TYR A 183 6.38 13.04 7.57
CA TYR A 183 7.11 14.16 6.93
C TYR A 183 8.62 13.92 6.87
N MET A 184 9.17 13.11 7.78
CA MET A 184 10.60 12.79 7.81
C MET A 184 11.05 11.94 6.60
N LEU A 185 10.08 11.36 5.88
CA LEU A 185 10.33 10.59 4.66
C LEU A 185 10.41 11.48 3.41
N ASP A 186 10.16 12.79 3.54
CA ASP A 186 10.42 13.74 2.47
C ASP A 186 11.90 14.11 2.42
N LEU A 187 12.60 13.58 1.42
CA LEU A 187 13.99 13.89 1.13
C LEU A 187 14.14 15.07 0.15
N GLY A 188 13.04 15.77 -0.16
CA GLY A 188 12.99 16.92 -1.04
C GLY A 188 12.60 16.58 -2.49
N VAL A 189 12.92 17.52 -3.38
CA VAL A 189 12.53 17.44 -4.79
C VAL A 189 13.55 16.62 -5.58
N LEU A 190 13.08 15.64 -6.35
CA LEU A 190 13.92 14.94 -7.30
C LEU A 190 14.29 15.87 -8.47
N THR A 191 15.54 16.33 -8.48
CA THR A 191 16.06 17.20 -9.53
C THR A 191 16.16 16.46 -10.87
N LYS A 192 16.21 17.22 -11.97
CA LYS A 192 16.37 16.66 -13.31
C LYS A 192 17.69 15.88 -13.43
N SER A 193 18.79 16.44 -12.92
CA SER A 193 20.11 15.82 -12.95
C SER A 193 20.15 14.50 -12.16
N GLU A 194 19.56 14.46 -10.96
CA GLU A 194 19.47 13.21 -10.18
C GLU A 194 18.64 12.15 -10.88
N ARG A 195 17.51 12.56 -11.49
CA ARG A 195 16.66 11.66 -12.25
C ARG A 195 17.42 11.06 -13.42
N GLU A 196 18.13 11.88 -14.19
CA GLU A 196 18.93 11.42 -15.33
C GLU A 196 20.08 10.51 -14.88
N ALA A 197 20.78 10.85 -13.79
CA ALA A 197 21.87 10.05 -13.26
C ALA A 197 21.44 8.67 -12.73
N ARG A 198 20.22 8.56 -12.19
CA ARG A 198 19.70 7.31 -11.58
C ARG A 198 18.80 6.51 -12.51
N THR A 199 18.31 7.10 -13.59
CA THR A 199 17.47 6.40 -14.56
C THR A 199 18.36 5.57 -15.49
N SER A 200 18.36 4.25 -15.31
CA SER A 200 18.90 3.35 -16.32
C SER A 200 17.90 3.22 -17.48
N LEU A 201 18.09 4.02 -18.53
CA LEU A 201 17.31 3.91 -19.76
C LEU A 201 17.62 2.57 -20.46
N LYS A 202 16.92 1.50 -20.10
CA LYS A 202 16.76 0.32 -20.96
C LYS A 202 15.41 0.41 -21.66
N THR A 203 15.35 1.15 -22.76
CA THR A 203 14.17 1.11 -23.64
C THR A 203 14.15 -0.20 -24.41
N THR A 204 13.10 -1.01 -24.24
CA THR A 204 12.88 -2.30 -24.93
C THR A 204 12.44 -2.15 -26.39
N ARG A 205 12.69 -1.00 -27.04
CA ARG A 205 12.48 -0.87 -28.48
C ARG A 205 13.63 -1.58 -29.20
N ILE A 206 13.43 -2.86 -29.53
CA ILE A 206 14.14 -3.49 -30.63
C ILE A 206 13.75 -2.68 -31.87
N VAL A 207 14.69 -1.88 -32.37
CA VAL A 207 14.53 -1.21 -33.65
C VAL A 207 14.54 -2.33 -34.68
N ALA A 208 13.37 -2.71 -35.18
CA ALA A 208 13.28 -3.54 -36.37
C ALA A 208 13.89 -2.72 -37.51
N SER A 209 15.09 -3.08 -37.94
CA SER A 209 15.69 -2.60 -39.16
C SER A 209 14.83 -3.08 -40.34
N ILE A 210 14.26 -2.12 -41.07
CA ILE A 210 13.57 -2.33 -42.36
C ILE A 210 14.62 -2.66 -43.42
#